data_AF-A0A497EA17-F1
#
_entry.id   AF-A0A497EA17-F1
#
_cell.length_a   1.000
_cell.length_b   1.000
_cell.length_c   1.000
_cell.angle_alpha   90.00
_cell.angle_beta   90.00
_cell.angle_gamma   90.00
#
_symmetry.space_group_name_H-M   'P 1'
#
loop_
_entity.id
_entity.type
_entity.pdbx_description
1 polymer ?
#
loop_
_entity_poly.entity_id
_entity_poly.type
_entity_poly.pdbx_seq_one_letter_code
_entity_poly.pdbx_strand_id
1 'polypeptide(L)'
;ETLVVEQLASRQEAVWSRPQYRVGPAFIVAKALAEADRPEVGARVLENVRASGIRMRRLDRRVGEMWLLAGDRSQARAALLEAIDLIGKGFGPVDEILDLGLDDALNQDETGWRETSKILGSFHFDHYRHQLEVVFNFYGGRFSATELDIKMGPGVLHSAFVLRDWAAIEEGRADAETLDRLKSLELLAECRNLATLALARAEILAGQPGEAAARAGEALWQLQDRALSSWPDAVYLPLTQWAYGTVLEAGGNTDEAREHYQAAATHAPETFFGKDAAERLGR
;
A
#
# COMPACT_ATOMS: atom_id res chain seq x y z
N GLU A 1 21.67 -5.01 -30.83
CA GLU A 1 20.37 -5.62 -30.42
C GLU A 1 19.16 -4.79 -30.83
N THR A 2 19.23 -3.46 -30.82
CA THR A 2 18.18 -2.53 -31.29
C THR A 2 17.64 -2.85 -32.70
N LEU A 3 18.52 -3.30 -33.60
CA LEU A 3 18.17 -3.66 -34.98
C LEU A 3 17.23 -4.88 -35.09
N VAL A 4 17.27 -5.81 -34.13
CA VAL A 4 16.46 -7.06 -34.17
C VAL A 4 15.05 -6.79 -33.68
N VAL A 5 14.88 -5.94 -32.66
CA VAL A 5 13.57 -5.55 -32.11
C VAL A 5 12.80 -4.69 -33.12
N GLU A 6 13.45 -3.72 -33.76
CA GLU A 6 12.83 -2.88 -34.80
C GLU A 6 12.47 -3.68 -36.07
N GLN A 7 13.32 -4.65 -36.46
CA GLN A 7 13.02 -5.55 -37.58
C GLN A 7 11.90 -6.56 -37.26
N LEU A 8 11.80 -7.04 -36.03
CA LEU A 8 10.68 -7.89 -35.59
C LEU A 8 9.38 -7.10 -35.49
N ALA A 9 9.42 -5.87 -34.96
CA ALA A 9 8.25 -5.00 -34.85
C ALA A 9 7.68 -4.61 -36.22
N SER A 10 8.54 -4.22 -37.16
CA SER A 10 8.15 -3.87 -38.54
C SER A 10 7.63 -5.06 -39.35
N ARG A 11 8.12 -6.28 -39.10
CA ARG A 11 7.62 -7.51 -39.75
C ARG A 11 6.36 -8.09 -39.11
N GLN A 12 5.98 -7.62 -37.93
CA GLN A 12 4.82 -8.07 -37.19
C GLN A 12 3.78 -6.96 -36.97
N GLU A 13 3.79 -5.92 -37.82
CA GLU A 13 2.84 -4.81 -37.74
C GLU A 13 1.38 -5.30 -37.72
N ALA A 14 1.07 -6.39 -38.45
CA ALA A 14 -0.25 -7.04 -38.44
C ALA A 14 -0.59 -7.79 -37.13
N VAL A 15 0.41 -8.18 -36.34
CA VAL A 15 0.22 -8.73 -34.99
C VAL A 15 0.01 -7.59 -34.02
N TRP A 16 0.87 -6.56 -34.05
CA TRP A 16 0.77 -5.37 -33.21
C TRP A 16 -0.45 -4.50 -33.53
N SER A 17 -1.07 -4.63 -34.70
CA SER A 17 -2.32 -3.94 -35.03
C SER A 17 -3.52 -4.48 -34.24
N ARG A 18 -3.43 -5.70 -33.70
CA ARG A 18 -4.50 -6.31 -32.91
C ARG A 18 -4.39 -5.91 -31.43
N PRO A 19 -5.44 -5.31 -30.84
CA PRO A 19 -5.39 -4.76 -29.49
C PRO A 19 -4.94 -5.74 -28.40
N GLN A 20 -5.31 -7.01 -28.49
CA GLN A 20 -4.99 -8.02 -27.48
C GLN A 20 -3.49 -8.27 -27.29
N TYR A 21 -2.66 -8.06 -28.31
CA TYR A 21 -1.21 -8.24 -28.20
C TYR A 21 -0.51 -7.02 -27.60
N ARG A 22 -1.20 -5.87 -27.48
CA ARG A 22 -0.66 -4.66 -26.87
C ARG A 22 -0.73 -4.66 -25.34
N VAL A 23 -1.55 -5.54 -24.74
CA VAL A 23 -1.76 -5.60 -23.29
C VAL A 23 -0.45 -5.86 -22.56
N GLY A 24 0.27 -6.93 -22.88
CA GLY A 24 1.54 -7.28 -22.23
C GLY A 24 2.58 -6.16 -22.23
N PRO A 25 2.94 -5.60 -23.40
CA PRO A 25 3.86 -4.46 -23.47
C PRO A 25 3.38 -3.22 -22.71
N ALA A 26 2.07 -2.93 -22.73
CA ALA A 26 1.53 -1.79 -22.00
C ALA A 26 1.72 -1.94 -20.48
N PHE A 27 1.60 -3.14 -19.92
CA PHE A 27 1.91 -3.40 -18.51
C PHE A 27 3.38 -3.14 -18.19
N ILE A 28 4.30 -3.58 -19.05
CA ILE A 28 5.75 -3.37 -18.86
C ILE A 28 6.09 -1.88 -18.91
N VAL A 29 5.56 -1.17 -19.92
CA VAL A 29 5.78 0.27 -20.09
C VAL A 29 5.17 1.06 -18.93
N ALA A 30 3.96 0.74 -18.50
CA ALA A 30 3.32 1.41 -17.37
C ALA A 30 4.09 1.21 -16.07
N LYS A 31 4.60 0.00 -15.81
CA LYS A 31 5.47 -0.28 -14.68
C LYS A 31 6.75 0.57 -14.72
N ALA A 32 7.46 0.58 -15.85
CA ALA A 32 8.69 1.36 -16.00
C ALA A 32 8.46 2.88 -15.87
N LEU A 33 7.29 3.36 -16.31
CA LEU A 33 6.89 4.76 -16.13
C LEU A 33 6.61 5.10 -14.67
N ALA A 34 5.95 4.21 -13.93
CA ALA A 34 5.76 4.39 -12.49
C ALA A 34 7.11 4.40 -11.74
N GLU A 35 8.02 3.48 -12.08
CA GLU A 35 9.39 3.46 -11.54
C GLU A 35 10.21 4.72 -11.87
N ALA A 36 9.83 5.44 -12.91
CA ALA A 36 10.42 6.71 -13.30
C ALA A 36 9.63 7.94 -12.79
N ASP A 37 8.79 7.75 -11.75
CA ASP A 37 7.95 8.80 -11.14
C ASP A 37 6.96 9.45 -12.12
N ARG A 38 6.39 8.64 -13.03
CA ARG A 38 5.38 9.06 -14.01
C ARG A 38 4.18 8.08 -14.07
N PRO A 39 3.59 7.70 -12.93
CA PRO A 39 2.48 6.74 -12.89
C PRO A 39 1.25 7.19 -13.70
N GLU A 40 0.99 8.50 -13.79
CA GLU A 40 -0.11 9.08 -14.56
C GLU A 40 0.04 8.84 -16.07
N VAL A 41 1.29 8.81 -16.56
CA VAL A 41 1.58 8.49 -17.96
C VAL A 41 1.42 6.99 -18.17
N GLY A 42 1.83 6.18 -17.20
CA GLY A 42 1.60 4.74 -17.19
C GLY A 42 0.11 4.38 -17.24
N ALA A 43 -0.72 5.08 -16.45
CA ALA A 43 -2.18 4.93 -16.46
C ALA A 43 -2.76 5.18 -17.85
N ARG A 44 -2.39 6.32 -18.48
CA ARG A 44 -2.85 6.66 -19.85
C ARG A 44 -2.44 5.64 -20.91
N VAL A 45 -1.26 5.03 -20.78
CA VAL A 45 -0.82 3.94 -21.68
C VAL A 45 -1.77 2.76 -21.59
N LEU A 46 -2.17 2.36 -20.38
CA LEU A 46 -3.10 1.27 -20.15
C LEU A 46 -4.53 1.62 -20.59
N GLU A 47 -4.97 2.85 -20.34
CA GLU A 47 -6.27 3.35 -20.81
C GLU A 47 -6.40 3.34 -22.33
N ASN A 48 -5.33 3.65 -23.06
CA ASN A 48 -5.34 3.54 -24.52
C ASN A 48 -5.58 2.10 -25.00
N VAL A 49 -5.04 1.11 -24.28
CA VAL A 49 -5.31 -0.30 -24.56
C VAL A 49 -6.76 -0.66 -24.21
N ARG A 50 -7.25 -0.19 -23.06
CA ARG A 50 -8.64 -0.38 -22.62
C ARG A 50 -9.64 0.23 -23.61
N ALA A 51 -9.37 1.43 -24.12
CA ALA A 51 -10.18 2.14 -25.11
C ALA A 51 -10.27 1.39 -26.46
N SER A 52 -9.36 0.45 -26.71
CA SER A 52 -9.41 -0.43 -27.89
C SER A 52 -10.43 -1.57 -27.77
N GLY A 53 -11.26 -1.57 -26.73
CA GLY A 53 -12.34 -2.55 -26.52
C GLY A 53 -11.92 -3.81 -25.75
N ILE A 54 -10.68 -3.85 -25.24
CA ILE A 54 -10.21 -4.96 -24.40
C ILE A 54 -10.81 -4.81 -23.00
N ARG A 55 -11.60 -5.81 -22.58
CA ARG A 55 -12.14 -5.93 -21.22
C ARG A 55 -11.39 -7.01 -20.47
N MET A 56 -10.55 -6.61 -19.54
CA MET A 56 -9.75 -7.52 -18.73
C MET A 56 -9.65 -6.97 -17.32
N ARG A 57 -10.13 -7.74 -16.33
CA ARG A 57 -10.08 -7.34 -14.91
C ARG A 57 -8.69 -6.85 -14.47
N ARG A 58 -7.64 -7.61 -14.84
CA ARG A 58 -6.25 -7.24 -14.53
C ARG A 58 -5.82 -5.91 -15.15
N LEU A 59 -6.33 -5.58 -16.35
CA LEU A 59 -6.05 -4.31 -17.01
C LEU A 59 -6.70 -3.17 -16.23
N ASP A 60 -7.98 -3.30 -15.92
CA ASP A 60 -8.75 -2.26 -15.22
C ASP A 60 -8.23 -2.05 -13.79
N ARG A 61 -7.89 -3.14 -13.07
CA ARG A 61 -7.19 -3.05 -11.78
C ARG A 61 -5.87 -2.30 -11.90
N ARG A 62 -5.04 -2.64 -12.90
CA ARG A 62 -3.73 -1.99 -13.06
C ARG A 62 -3.86 -0.52 -13.43
N VAL A 63 -4.87 -0.14 -14.21
CA VAL A 63 -5.22 1.28 -14.44
C VAL A 63 -5.52 1.97 -13.09
N GLY A 64 -6.34 1.32 -12.25
CA GLY A 64 -6.65 1.78 -10.90
C GLY A 64 -5.40 2.02 -10.05
N GLU A 65 -4.51 1.02 -9.95
CA GLU A 65 -3.26 1.12 -9.21
C GLU A 65 -2.37 2.28 -9.70
N MET A 66 -2.25 2.49 -11.01
CA MET A 66 -1.46 3.61 -11.56
C MET A 66 -2.06 4.96 -11.21
N TRP A 67 -3.39 5.09 -11.20
CA TRP A 67 -4.04 6.33 -10.77
C TRP A 67 -3.89 6.57 -9.26
N LEU A 68 -3.89 5.52 -8.43
CA LEU A 68 -3.60 5.66 -7.00
C LEU A 68 -2.16 6.11 -6.76
N LEU A 69 -1.18 5.53 -7.46
CA LEU A 69 0.22 5.99 -7.40
C LEU A 69 0.37 7.45 -7.87
N ALA A 70 -0.43 7.88 -8.84
CA ALA A 70 -0.46 9.27 -9.32
C ALA A 70 -1.22 10.22 -8.38
N GLY A 71 -1.89 9.72 -7.34
CA GLY A 71 -2.73 10.51 -6.44
C GLY A 71 -4.11 10.91 -7.01
N ASP A 72 -4.51 10.39 -8.18
CA ASP A 72 -5.84 10.64 -8.75
C ASP A 72 -6.85 9.58 -8.25
N ARG A 73 -7.34 9.82 -7.03
CA ARG A 73 -8.29 8.92 -6.35
C ARG A 73 -9.59 8.72 -7.12
N SER A 74 -10.06 9.74 -7.84
CA SER A 74 -11.31 9.65 -8.60
C SER A 74 -11.19 8.69 -9.78
N GLN A 75 -10.12 8.82 -10.56
CA GLN A 75 -9.90 7.92 -11.70
C GLN A 75 -9.57 6.50 -11.24
N ALA A 76 -8.80 6.39 -10.16
CA ALA A 76 -8.50 5.11 -9.52
C ALA A 76 -9.75 4.33 -9.11
N ARG A 77 -10.63 4.97 -8.31
CA ARG A 77 -11.86 4.34 -7.82
C ARG A 77 -12.77 3.92 -8.97
N ALA A 78 -12.91 4.75 -10.00
CA ALA A 78 -13.70 4.41 -11.18
C ALA A 78 -13.17 3.14 -11.87
N ALA A 79 -11.86 3.05 -12.10
CA ALA A 79 -11.25 1.88 -12.73
C ALA A 79 -11.35 0.60 -11.87
N LEU A 80 -11.18 0.71 -10.54
CA LEU A 80 -11.31 -0.43 -9.63
C LEU A 80 -12.74 -0.95 -9.54
N LEU A 81 -13.74 -0.06 -9.50
CA LEU A 81 -15.15 -0.47 -9.52
C LEU A 81 -15.54 -1.16 -10.83
N GLU A 82 -15.06 -0.67 -11.97
CA GLU A 82 -15.25 -1.37 -13.25
C GLU A 82 -14.56 -2.74 -13.28
N ALA A 83 -13.37 -2.85 -12.68
CA ALA A 83 -12.68 -4.14 -12.55
C ALA A 83 -13.50 -5.13 -11.70
N ILE A 84 -14.14 -4.65 -10.61
CA ILE A 84 -15.06 -5.42 -9.79
C ILE A 84 -16.29 -5.88 -10.61
N ASP A 85 -16.82 -5.04 -11.50
CA ASP A 85 -17.99 -5.39 -12.33
C ASP A 85 -17.70 -6.47 -13.40
N LEU A 86 -16.43 -6.68 -13.79
CA LEU A 86 -16.02 -7.63 -14.83
C LEU A 86 -16.00 -9.12 -14.38
N ILE A 87 -16.78 -9.51 -13.37
CA ILE A 87 -16.76 -10.87 -12.82
C ILE A 87 -17.13 -11.92 -13.88
N GLY A 88 -16.10 -12.65 -14.32
CA GLY A 88 -16.20 -13.93 -15.03
C GLY A 88 -15.99 -15.11 -14.06
N LYS A 89 -16.60 -16.26 -14.37
CA LYS A 89 -16.56 -17.48 -13.55
C LYS A 89 -15.13 -17.81 -13.06
N GLY A 90 -14.93 -17.83 -11.74
CA GLY A 90 -13.82 -18.58 -11.11
C GLY A 90 -12.97 -17.85 -10.05
N PHE A 91 -12.88 -16.52 -10.05
CA PHE A 91 -12.08 -15.77 -9.06
C PHE A 91 -12.76 -14.44 -8.69
N GLY A 92 -13.02 -14.23 -7.41
CA GLY A 92 -13.61 -12.98 -6.90
C GLY A 92 -12.66 -11.78 -7.04
N PRO A 93 -13.19 -10.54 -7.03
CA PRO A 93 -12.41 -9.32 -7.21
C PRO A 93 -11.79 -8.83 -5.89
N VAL A 94 -11.23 -9.76 -5.10
CA VAL A 94 -10.74 -9.46 -3.74
C VAL A 94 -9.72 -8.36 -3.77
N ASP A 95 -8.72 -8.47 -4.64
CA ASP A 95 -7.60 -7.53 -4.63
C ASP A 95 -8.04 -6.11 -5.00
N GLU A 96 -8.95 -5.98 -5.96
CA GLU A 96 -9.52 -4.68 -6.35
C GLU A 96 -10.26 -4.01 -5.19
N ILE A 97 -10.99 -4.81 -4.39
CA ILE A 97 -11.70 -4.33 -3.20
C ILE A 97 -10.71 -4.00 -2.07
N LEU A 98 -9.62 -4.77 -1.94
CA LEU A 98 -8.54 -4.46 -1.00
C LEU A 98 -7.85 -3.14 -1.36
N ASP A 99 -7.56 -2.89 -2.64
CA ASP A 99 -6.95 -1.65 -3.12
C ASP A 99 -7.84 -0.43 -2.78
N LEU A 100 -9.17 -0.55 -2.95
CA LEU A 100 -10.14 0.47 -2.51
C LEU A 100 -10.10 0.69 -0.99
N GLY A 101 -10.12 -0.37 -0.20
CA GLY A 101 -10.12 -0.28 1.26
C GLY A 101 -8.82 0.31 1.82
N LEU A 102 -7.69 0.05 1.17
CA LEU A 102 -6.40 0.64 1.49
C LEU A 102 -6.37 2.14 1.18
N ASP A 103 -6.95 2.59 0.06
CA ASP A 103 -7.14 4.03 -0.22
C ASP A 103 -8.05 4.70 0.81
N ASP A 104 -9.17 4.05 1.15
CA ASP A 104 -10.11 4.55 2.17
C ASP A 104 -9.41 4.73 3.52
N ALA A 105 -8.57 3.76 3.92
CA ALA A 105 -7.80 3.84 5.15
C ALA A 105 -6.73 4.93 5.10
N LEU A 106 -5.96 5.04 4.02
CA LEU A 106 -4.93 6.07 3.86
C LEU A 106 -5.51 7.49 3.96
N ASN A 107 -6.71 7.69 3.44
CA ASN A 107 -7.37 8.99 3.41
C ASN A 107 -8.39 9.18 4.54
N GLN A 108 -8.55 8.19 5.43
CA GLN A 108 -9.59 8.15 6.47
C GLN A 108 -11.00 8.48 5.92
N ASP A 109 -11.32 7.97 4.73
CA ASP A 109 -12.59 8.19 4.06
C ASP A 109 -13.67 7.24 4.58
N GLU A 110 -14.45 7.69 5.56
CA GLU A 110 -15.53 6.88 6.14
C GLU A 110 -16.66 6.55 5.15
N THR A 111 -16.88 7.38 4.13
CA THR A 111 -17.94 7.13 3.15
C THR A 111 -17.47 6.06 2.17
N GLY A 112 -16.26 6.22 1.63
CA GLY A 112 -15.62 5.20 0.82
C GLY A 112 -15.51 3.87 1.55
N TRP A 113 -15.06 3.88 2.82
CA TRP A 113 -14.97 2.69 3.65
C TRP A 113 -16.31 1.95 3.79
N ARG A 114 -17.40 2.67 4.07
CA ARG A 114 -18.74 2.06 4.17
C ARG A 114 -19.19 1.43 2.85
N GLU A 115 -18.81 1.99 1.72
CA GLU A 115 -19.08 1.41 0.40
C GLU A 115 -18.26 0.15 0.16
N THR A 116 -16.94 0.22 0.37
CA THR A 116 -16.01 -0.90 0.25
C THR A 116 -16.43 -2.08 1.16
N SER A 117 -16.81 -1.80 2.40
CA SER A 117 -17.30 -2.79 3.35
C SER A 117 -18.60 -3.47 2.88
N LYS A 118 -19.53 -2.72 2.27
CA LYS A 118 -20.73 -3.30 1.64
C LYS A 118 -20.39 -4.21 0.48
N ILE A 119 -19.41 -3.84 -0.35
CA ILE A 119 -18.94 -4.68 -1.46
C ILE A 119 -18.38 -5.99 -0.92
N LEU A 120 -17.49 -5.97 0.08
CA LEU A 120 -16.96 -7.17 0.73
C LEU A 120 -18.07 -8.07 1.29
N GLY A 121 -19.05 -7.46 1.97
CA GLY A 121 -20.20 -8.18 2.50
C GLY A 121 -21.02 -8.88 1.41
N SER A 122 -21.19 -8.26 0.24
CA SER A 122 -21.91 -8.86 -0.88
C SER A 122 -21.23 -10.10 -1.49
N PHE A 123 -19.90 -10.22 -1.31
CA PHE A 123 -19.11 -11.39 -1.71
C PHE A 123 -18.87 -12.39 -0.58
N HIS A 124 -19.44 -12.17 0.61
CA HIS A 124 -19.18 -12.97 1.82
C HIS A 124 -17.68 -13.01 2.20
N PHE A 125 -16.98 -11.90 1.99
CA PHE A 125 -15.56 -11.71 2.28
C PHE A 125 -15.32 -11.13 3.68
N ASP A 126 -15.97 -11.72 4.70
CA ASP A 126 -15.95 -11.21 6.07
C ASP A 126 -14.54 -11.16 6.68
N HIS A 127 -13.68 -12.12 6.38
CA HIS A 127 -12.30 -12.11 6.89
C HIS A 127 -11.46 -10.97 6.30
N TYR A 128 -11.63 -10.63 5.02
CA TYR A 128 -10.97 -9.47 4.40
C TYR A 128 -11.52 -8.15 4.94
N ARG A 129 -12.83 -8.09 5.20
CA ARG A 129 -13.45 -6.93 5.85
C ARG A 129 -12.82 -6.67 7.21
N HIS A 130 -12.68 -7.69 8.06
CA HIS A 130 -12.01 -7.55 9.35
C HIS A 130 -10.54 -7.14 9.23
N GLN A 131 -9.80 -7.68 8.26
CA GLN A 131 -8.42 -7.26 8.02
C GLN A 131 -8.32 -5.78 7.62
N LEU A 132 -9.23 -5.28 6.78
CA LEU A 132 -9.27 -3.85 6.44
C LEU A 132 -9.78 -2.96 7.58
N GLU A 133 -10.68 -3.45 8.44
CA GLU A 133 -11.08 -2.75 9.67
C GLU A 133 -9.87 -2.48 10.56
N VAL A 134 -8.95 -3.44 10.67
CA VAL A 134 -7.69 -3.26 11.40
C VAL A 134 -6.86 -2.12 10.78
N VAL A 135 -6.67 -2.13 9.45
CA VAL A 135 -5.92 -1.06 8.76
C VAL A 135 -6.59 0.30 8.97
N PHE A 136 -7.91 0.39 8.77
CA PHE A 136 -8.69 1.64 8.87
C PHE A 136 -8.64 2.23 10.28
N ASN A 137 -8.77 1.39 11.32
CA ASN A 137 -8.68 1.83 12.72
C ASN A 137 -7.25 2.21 13.11
N PHE A 138 -6.25 1.42 12.71
CA PHE A 138 -4.84 1.74 12.97
C PHE A 138 -4.46 3.09 12.35
N TYR A 139 -4.79 3.31 11.07
CA TYR A 139 -4.47 4.56 10.36
C TYR A 139 -5.18 5.76 10.99
N GLY A 140 -6.37 5.57 11.57
CA GLY A 140 -7.09 6.60 12.31
C GLY A 140 -6.59 6.83 13.74
N GLY A 141 -5.60 6.08 14.22
CA GLY A 141 -5.11 6.17 15.60
C GLY A 141 -6.09 5.62 16.64
N ARG A 142 -7.09 4.83 16.22
CA ARG A 142 -8.10 4.22 17.09
C ARG A 142 -7.59 2.88 17.61
N PHE A 143 -6.48 2.90 18.33
CA PHE A 143 -5.79 1.69 18.77
C PHE A 143 -6.62 0.82 19.73
N SER A 144 -7.60 1.42 20.41
CA SER A 144 -8.45 0.74 21.41
C SER A 144 -9.76 0.23 20.81
N ALA A 145 -9.89 0.29 19.47
CA ALA A 145 -11.05 -0.22 18.76
C ALA A 145 -11.13 -1.74 18.96
N THR A 146 -12.31 -2.23 19.34
CA THR A 146 -12.57 -3.67 19.53
C THR A 146 -12.28 -4.50 18.27
N GLU A 147 -12.36 -3.85 17.11
CA GLU A 147 -12.08 -4.37 15.78
C GLU A 147 -10.63 -4.80 15.61
N LEU A 148 -9.70 -4.23 16.38
CA LEU A 148 -8.30 -4.63 16.39
C LEU A 148 -8.09 -5.98 17.11
N ASP A 149 -8.94 -6.31 18.08
CA ASP A 149 -8.85 -7.55 18.85
C ASP A 149 -9.56 -8.74 18.19
N ILE A 150 -10.17 -8.54 17.02
CA ILE A 150 -10.86 -9.61 16.30
C ILE A 150 -9.85 -10.69 15.89
N LYS A 151 -10.18 -11.95 16.21
CA LYS A 151 -9.40 -13.10 15.77
C LYS A 151 -9.49 -13.23 14.25
N MET A 152 -8.46 -12.75 13.57
CA MET A 152 -8.33 -12.88 12.12
C MET A 152 -8.04 -14.35 11.73
N GLY A 153 -8.77 -14.86 10.75
CA GLY A 153 -8.43 -16.12 10.07
C GLY A 153 -7.21 -15.97 9.17
N PRO A 154 -6.66 -17.07 8.62
CA PRO A 154 -5.64 -16.96 7.57
C PRO A 154 -6.20 -16.14 6.41
N GLY A 155 -5.56 -15.02 6.08
CA GLY A 155 -6.02 -14.10 5.05
C GLY A 155 -4.85 -13.47 4.30
N VAL A 156 -5.15 -12.82 3.18
CA VAL A 156 -4.14 -12.35 2.21
C VAL A 156 -3.47 -11.06 2.67
N LEU A 157 -4.16 -10.21 3.44
CA LEU A 157 -3.60 -8.95 3.94
C LEU A 157 -2.79 -9.18 5.21
N HIS A 158 -1.60 -9.75 5.06
CA HIS A 158 -0.74 -10.14 6.17
C HIS A 158 -0.29 -8.93 7.02
N SER A 159 -0.23 -7.74 6.43
CA SER A 159 0.04 -6.48 7.12
C SER A 159 -0.94 -6.18 8.26
N ALA A 160 -2.20 -6.62 8.17
CA ALA A 160 -3.18 -6.43 9.25
C ALA A 160 -2.73 -7.08 10.58
N PHE A 161 -2.05 -8.23 10.52
CA PHE A 161 -1.49 -8.86 11.73
C PHE A 161 -0.40 -8.01 12.37
N VAL A 162 0.47 -7.41 11.54
CA VAL A 162 1.51 -6.50 12.01
C VAL A 162 0.88 -5.25 12.62
N LEU A 163 -0.08 -4.61 11.95
CA LEU A 163 -0.71 -3.38 12.42
C LEU A 163 -1.49 -3.58 13.72
N ARG A 164 -2.12 -4.73 13.93
CA ARG A 164 -2.74 -5.06 15.22
C ARG A 164 -1.71 -5.07 16.35
N ASP A 165 -0.63 -5.83 16.17
CA ASP A 165 0.40 -5.96 17.21
C ASP A 165 1.16 -4.62 17.39
N TRP A 166 1.27 -3.80 16.34
CA TRP A 166 1.75 -2.42 16.42
C TRP A 166 0.78 -1.51 17.19
N ALA A 167 -0.54 -1.63 17.02
CA ALA A 167 -1.50 -0.85 17.81
C ALA A 167 -1.30 -1.07 19.32
N ALA A 168 -1.00 -2.31 19.73
CA ALA A 168 -0.69 -2.63 21.13
C ALA A 168 0.60 -1.96 21.61
N ILE A 169 1.60 -1.77 20.74
CA ILE A 169 2.83 -1.01 21.04
C ILE A 169 2.50 0.46 21.29
N GLU A 170 1.75 1.10 20.39
CA GLU A 170 1.40 2.53 20.53
C GLU A 170 0.54 2.81 21.76
N GLU A 171 -0.23 1.83 22.24
CA GLU A 171 -0.96 1.95 23.51
C GLU A 171 -0.17 1.61 24.77
N GLY A 172 1.08 1.18 24.64
CA GLY A 172 1.87 0.71 25.79
C GLY A 172 1.32 -0.58 26.41
N ARG A 173 0.58 -1.38 25.64
CA ARG A 173 0.01 -2.68 26.04
C ARG A 173 0.80 -3.87 25.52
N ALA A 174 1.80 -3.65 24.67
CA ALA A 174 2.60 -4.72 24.09
C ALA A 174 3.37 -5.49 25.17
N ASP A 175 3.15 -6.81 25.19
CA ASP A 175 3.84 -7.77 26.04
C ASP A 175 4.88 -8.59 25.26
N ALA A 176 5.58 -9.50 25.95
CA ALA A 176 6.59 -10.36 25.32
C ALA A 176 6.00 -11.22 24.18
N GLU A 177 4.75 -11.67 24.32
CA GLU A 177 4.08 -12.47 23.29
C GLU A 177 3.83 -11.63 22.02
N THR A 178 3.42 -10.38 22.20
CA THR A 178 3.23 -9.42 21.09
C THR A 178 4.53 -9.21 20.31
N LEU A 179 5.64 -9.01 21.01
CA LEU A 179 6.95 -8.85 20.38
C LEU A 179 7.42 -10.14 19.67
N ASP A 180 7.18 -11.31 20.25
CA ASP A 180 7.54 -12.59 19.63
C ASP A 180 6.69 -12.92 18.40
N ARG A 181 5.41 -12.54 18.38
CA ARG A 181 4.58 -12.60 17.17
C ARG A 181 5.11 -11.68 16.08
N LEU A 182 5.51 -10.44 16.39
CA LEU A 182 6.12 -9.53 15.42
C LEU A 182 7.43 -10.07 14.84
N LYS A 183 8.32 -10.65 15.68
CA LYS A 183 9.54 -11.34 15.19
C LYS A 183 9.21 -12.51 14.28
N SER A 184 8.14 -13.24 14.57
CA SER A 184 7.68 -14.34 13.70
C SER A 184 7.17 -13.82 12.35
N LEU A 185 6.47 -12.67 12.36
CA LEU A 185 5.99 -12.01 11.14
C LEU A 185 7.14 -11.41 10.32
N GLU A 186 8.24 -10.99 10.95
CA GLU A 186 9.44 -10.49 10.25
C GLU A 186 10.06 -11.55 9.29
N LEU A 187 9.83 -12.83 9.59
CA LEU A 187 10.27 -13.95 8.75
C LEU A 187 9.45 -14.10 7.46
N LEU A 188 8.26 -13.50 7.38
CA LEU A 188 7.40 -13.49 6.20
C LEU A 188 7.77 -12.32 5.30
N ALA A 189 8.04 -12.57 4.01
CA ALA A 189 8.52 -11.56 3.07
C ALA A 189 7.55 -10.37 2.91
N GLU A 190 6.25 -10.65 2.99
CA GLU A 190 5.16 -9.68 2.88
C GLU A 190 5.04 -8.77 4.10
N CYS A 191 5.43 -9.26 5.28
CA CYS A 191 5.32 -8.52 6.54
C CYS A 191 6.62 -7.88 6.98
N ARG A 192 7.77 -8.40 6.51
CA ARG A 192 9.11 -8.09 7.04
C ARG A 192 9.29 -6.62 7.38
N ASN A 193 9.17 -5.74 6.38
CA ASN A 193 9.48 -4.33 6.55
C ASN A 193 8.57 -3.64 7.58
N LEU A 194 7.27 -3.95 7.58
CA LEU A 194 6.34 -3.40 8.57
C LEU A 194 6.62 -3.96 9.97
N ALA A 195 6.93 -5.24 10.09
CA ALA A 195 7.24 -5.88 11.37
C ALA A 195 8.55 -5.34 11.96
N THR A 196 9.59 -5.17 11.14
CA THR A 196 10.86 -4.55 11.52
C THR A 196 10.64 -3.13 12.05
N LEU A 197 9.80 -2.33 11.39
CA LEU A 197 9.48 -0.96 11.83
C LEU A 197 8.68 -0.93 13.14
N ALA A 198 7.70 -1.82 13.31
CA ALA A 198 6.97 -1.96 14.57
C ALA A 198 7.90 -2.35 15.73
N LEU A 199 8.84 -3.27 15.49
CA LEU A 199 9.85 -3.66 16.49
C LEU A 199 10.80 -2.51 16.83
N ALA A 200 11.31 -1.79 15.82
CA ALA A 200 12.14 -0.60 16.03
C ALA A 200 11.39 0.46 16.86
N ARG A 201 10.10 0.63 16.59
CA ARG A 201 9.22 1.54 17.34
C ARG A 201 9.07 1.13 18.82
N ALA A 202 8.89 -0.17 19.09
CA ALA A 202 8.85 -0.69 20.45
C ALA A 202 10.17 -0.43 21.22
N GLU A 203 11.31 -0.60 20.56
CA GLU A 203 12.63 -0.36 21.16
C GLU A 203 12.84 1.12 21.55
N ILE A 204 12.37 2.05 20.72
CA ILE A 204 12.42 3.49 21.04
C ILE A 204 11.56 3.82 22.24
N LEU A 205 10.33 3.29 22.30
CA LEU A 205 9.44 3.50 23.44
C LEU A 205 10.00 2.90 24.73
N ALA A 206 10.81 1.85 24.62
CA ALA A 206 11.56 1.27 25.73
C ALA A 206 12.86 2.04 26.09
N GLY A 207 13.19 3.12 25.37
CA GLY A 207 14.41 3.91 25.58
C GLY A 207 15.69 3.24 25.10
N GLN A 208 15.59 2.31 24.13
CA GLN A 208 16.70 1.51 23.60
C GLN A 208 16.90 1.75 22.09
N PRO A 209 17.22 2.97 21.62
CA PRO A 209 17.22 3.30 20.19
C PRO A 209 18.35 2.66 19.36
N GLY A 210 19.23 1.84 19.97
CA GLY A 210 20.52 1.36 19.44
C GLY A 210 20.59 1.10 17.93
N GLU A 211 20.39 -0.15 17.50
CA GLU A 211 20.43 -0.52 16.08
C GLU A 211 19.05 -0.36 15.39
N ALA A 212 18.07 0.23 16.08
CA ALA A 212 16.72 0.45 15.56
C ALA A 212 16.72 1.32 14.30
N ALA A 213 17.56 2.36 14.27
CA ALA A 213 17.68 3.28 13.14
C ALA A 213 18.15 2.60 11.86
N ALA A 214 19.20 1.77 11.95
CA ALA A 214 19.74 1.08 10.78
C ALA A 214 18.71 0.11 10.16
N ARG A 215 18.04 -0.68 11.01
CA ARG A 215 17.02 -1.63 10.57
C ARG A 215 15.78 -0.93 10.00
N ALA A 216 15.33 0.14 10.65
CA ALA A 216 14.20 0.93 10.16
C ALA A 216 14.50 1.60 8.81
N GLY A 217 15.72 2.13 8.63
CA GLY A 217 16.16 2.72 7.37
C GLY A 217 16.23 1.69 6.23
N GLU A 218 16.75 0.49 6.51
CA GLU A 218 16.76 -0.60 5.52
C GLU A 218 15.34 -1.04 5.14
N ALA A 219 14.46 -1.21 6.12
CA ALA A 219 13.06 -1.57 5.88
C ALA A 219 12.32 -0.52 5.04
N LEU A 220 12.56 0.78 5.32
CA LEU A 220 12.02 1.88 4.52
C LEU A 220 12.53 1.84 3.09
N TRP A 221 13.84 1.69 2.88
CA TRP A 221 14.45 1.64 1.55
C TRP A 221 13.89 0.49 0.71
N GLN A 222 13.79 -0.71 1.30
CA GLN A 222 13.21 -1.87 0.62
C GLN A 222 11.73 -1.66 0.26
N LEU A 223 10.96 -0.99 1.12
CA LEU A 223 9.56 -0.70 0.83
C LEU A 223 9.43 0.38 -0.26
N GLN A 224 10.27 1.42 -0.24
CA GLN A 224 10.32 2.47 -1.25
C GLN A 224 10.56 1.90 -2.64
N ASP A 225 11.54 1.00 -2.79
CA ASP A 225 11.83 0.34 -4.08
C ASP A 225 10.62 -0.41 -4.64
N ARG A 226 9.89 -1.15 -3.79
CA ARG A 226 8.69 -1.88 -4.22
C ARG A 226 7.51 -0.95 -4.54
N ALA A 227 7.34 0.09 -3.74
CA ALA A 227 6.24 1.05 -3.85
C ALA A 227 6.27 1.87 -5.15
N LEU A 228 7.43 1.99 -5.81
CA LEU A 228 7.57 2.66 -7.10
C LEU A 228 6.59 2.17 -8.18
N SER A 229 6.12 0.92 -8.10
CA SER A 229 5.17 0.38 -9.07
C SER A 229 4.07 -0.50 -8.48
N SER A 230 3.92 -0.49 -7.16
CA SER A 230 3.01 -1.34 -6.39
C SER A 230 2.19 -0.48 -5.44
N TRP A 231 0.89 -0.32 -5.72
CA TRP A 231 -0.01 0.40 -4.82
C TRP A 231 -0.11 -0.24 -3.43
N PRO A 232 -0.25 -1.57 -3.29
CA PRO A 232 -0.29 -2.21 -1.97
C PRO A 232 0.95 -1.96 -1.11
N ASP A 233 2.13 -1.72 -1.71
CA ASP A 233 3.32 -1.31 -0.96
C ASP A 233 3.33 0.20 -0.69
N ALA A 234 2.94 1.01 -1.68
CA ALA A 234 2.93 2.47 -1.60
C ALA A 234 2.02 3.02 -0.50
N VAL A 235 0.89 2.35 -0.22
CA VAL A 235 -0.04 2.79 0.84
C VAL A 235 0.62 2.84 2.22
N TYR A 236 1.64 2.01 2.47
CA TYR A 236 2.33 1.98 3.76
C TYR A 236 3.49 2.96 3.84
N LEU A 237 3.96 3.54 2.73
CA LEU A 237 5.11 4.45 2.74
C LEU A 237 4.96 5.60 3.74
N PRO A 238 3.83 6.31 3.81
CA PRO A 238 3.70 7.42 4.75
C PRO A 238 3.83 6.99 6.23
N LEU A 239 3.30 5.81 6.59
CA LEU A 239 3.48 5.21 7.91
C LEU A 239 4.96 4.88 8.18
N THR A 240 5.65 4.30 7.20
CA THR A 240 7.06 3.94 7.36
C THR A 240 7.98 5.15 7.43
N GLN A 241 7.66 6.21 6.68
CA GLN A 241 8.35 7.50 6.76
C GLN A 241 8.19 8.08 8.16
N TRP A 242 6.96 8.16 8.68
CA TRP A 242 6.74 8.61 10.05
C TRP A 242 7.52 7.77 11.08
N ALA A 243 7.40 6.44 11.00
CA ALA A 243 8.05 5.54 11.94
C ALA A 243 9.58 5.73 11.92
N TYR A 244 10.20 5.79 10.73
CA TYR A 244 11.63 6.03 10.62
C TYR A 244 12.04 7.41 11.13
N GLY A 245 11.24 8.46 10.84
CA GLY A 245 11.43 9.79 11.41
C GLY A 245 11.46 9.77 12.95
N THR A 246 10.54 9.03 13.59
CA THR A 246 10.55 8.86 15.07
C THR A 246 11.80 8.16 15.58
N VAL A 247 12.36 7.23 14.80
CA VAL A 247 13.60 6.53 15.14
C VAL A 247 14.79 7.47 15.07
N LEU A 248 14.88 8.26 14.00
CA LEU A 248 15.94 9.24 13.80
C LEU A 248 15.91 10.33 14.88
N GLU A 249 14.74 10.88 15.17
CA GLU A 249 14.57 11.90 16.20
C GLU A 249 15.01 11.38 17.59
N ALA A 250 14.61 10.16 17.96
CA ALA A 250 15.02 9.53 19.21
C ALA A 250 16.54 9.26 19.28
N GLY A 251 17.18 9.04 18.13
CA GLY A 251 18.64 8.93 18.00
C GLY A 251 19.38 10.27 17.97
N GLY A 252 18.67 11.41 18.00
CA GLY A 252 19.23 12.75 17.93
C GLY A 252 19.41 13.31 16.51
N ASN A 253 19.05 12.57 15.47
CA ASN A 253 19.15 12.97 14.06
C ASN A 253 17.91 13.79 13.63
N THR A 254 17.70 14.91 14.29
CA THR A 254 16.46 15.70 14.16
C THR A 254 16.28 16.27 12.75
N ASP A 255 17.35 16.75 12.11
CA ASP A 255 17.27 17.36 10.78
C ASP A 255 16.81 16.35 9.72
N GLU A 256 17.36 15.13 9.76
CA GLU A 256 16.97 14.04 8.85
C GLU A 256 15.52 13.57 9.15
N ALA A 257 15.14 13.49 10.42
CA ALA A 257 13.77 13.14 10.81
C ALA A 257 12.71 14.09 10.21
N ARG A 258 13.04 15.38 10.04
CA ARG A 258 12.12 16.38 9.46
C ARG A 258 11.73 16.05 8.03
N GLU A 259 12.66 15.56 7.20
CA GLU A 259 12.37 15.18 5.81
C GLU A 259 11.33 14.04 5.76
N HIS A 260 11.50 13.06 6.63
CA HIS A 260 10.59 11.92 6.75
C HIS A 260 9.21 12.31 7.29
N TYR A 261 9.16 13.20 8.29
CA TYR A 261 7.88 13.77 8.76
C TYR A 261 7.18 14.59 7.68
N GLN A 262 7.92 15.36 6.89
CA GLN A 262 7.33 16.12 5.79
C GLN A 262 6.70 15.20 4.75
N ALA A 263 7.37 14.09 4.39
CA ALA A 263 6.81 13.09 3.50
C ALA A 263 5.53 12.45 4.07
N ALA A 264 5.54 12.02 5.34
CA ALA A 264 4.39 11.42 5.99
C ALA A 264 3.17 12.37 6.04
N ALA A 265 3.39 13.62 6.47
CA ALA A 265 2.34 14.63 6.55
C ALA A 265 1.77 15.03 5.17
N THR A 266 2.62 15.05 4.14
CA THR A 266 2.19 15.40 2.78
C THR A 266 1.33 14.30 2.16
N HIS A 267 1.71 13.04 2.34
CA HIS A 267 1.09 11.92 1.64
C HIS A 267 -0.05 11.25 2.40
N ALA A 268 -0.20 11.51 3.70
CA ALA A 268 -1.26 10.93 4.52
C ALA A 268 -1.75 11.90 5.61
N PRO A 269 -2.17 13.13 5.25
CA PRO A 269 -2.48 14.18 6.23
C PRO A 269 -3.61 13.83 7.19
N GLU A 270 -4.49 12.90 6.82
CA GLU A 270 -5.67 12.55 7.61
C GLU A 270 -5.43 11.41 8.63
N THR A 271 -4.32 10.68 8.50
CA THR A 271 -3.98 9.59 9.42
C THR A 271 -3.34 10.11 10.71
N PHE A 272 -3.29 9.28 11.75
CA PHE A 272 -2.66 9.65 13.02
C PHE A 272 -1.18 10.01 12.82
N PHE A 273 -0.47 9.26 11.97
CA PHE A 273 0.95 9.43 11.73
C PHE A 273 1.25 10.66 10.85
N GLY A 274 0.36 11.02 9.93
CA GLY A 274 0.48 12.28 9.19
C GLY A 274 0.21 13.51 10.07
N LYS A 275 -0.78 13.41 10.96
CA LYS A 275 -1.10 14.46 11.95
C LYS A 275 0.02 14.66 12.96
N ASP A 276 0.53 13.56 13.55
CA ASP A 276 1.67 13.61 14.48
C ASP A 276 2.94 14.16 13.77
N ALA A 277 3.21 13.75 12.54
CA ALA A 277 4.31 14.31 11.75
C ALA A 277 4.18 15.83 11.54
N ALA A 278 2.98 16.33 11.21
CA ALA A 278 2.73 17.76 11.06
C ALA A 278 2.92 18.53 12.37
N GLU A 279 2.47 17.96 13.50
CA GLU A 279 2.68 18.56 14.83
C GLU A 279 4.16 18.66 15.18
N ARG A 280 4.95 17.62 14.90
CA ARG A 280 6.40 17.60 15.13
C ARG A 280 7.15 18.63 14.31
N LEU A 281 6.75 18.85 13.05
CA LEU A 281 7.36 19.86 12.18
C LEU A 281 7.12 21.30 12.66
N GLY A 282 6.05 21.53 13.42
CA GLY A 282 5.69 22.82 14.00
C GLY A 282 6.28 23.11 15.39
N ARG A 283 6.96 22.14 16.01
CA ARG A 283 7.74 22.31 17.25
C ARG A 283 9.17 22.75 16.93
#